data_AF-A0A0F9RR75-F1
#
_entry.id   AF-A0A0F9RR75-F1
#
_cell.length_a   1.000
_cell.length_b   1.000
_cell.length_c   1.000
_cell.angle_alpha   90.00
_cell.angle_beta   90.00
_cell.angle_gamma   90.00
#
_symmetry.space_group_name_H-M   'P 1'
#
loop_
_entity.id
_entity.type
_entity.pdbx_description
1 polymer ?
#
loop_
_entity_poly.entity_id
_entity_poly.type
_entity_poly.pdbx_seq_one_letter_code
_entity_poly.pdbx_strand_id
1 'polypeptide(L)'
;MLPLIPIAISLAAKFAPMILGKLFGSKAEDTAEKVVDLASAITGEGDPSKLVANLNLSPENTLRFQEATNTLTLQMAQEDSKRLAVVNATMQSESMSGSWMQRAWRPFNGFLFGLTIWCDYFLFQVLTAAFKIDMDISHVPMPVYLLWSTVLGVTAYTRGKEKIAKTGSLGSILNLFT
;
A
#
# COMPACT_ATOMS: atom_id res chain seq x y z
N MET A 1 12.51 14.50 -33.41
CA MET A 1 11.25 13.87 -32.94
C MET A 1 10.46 14.95 -32.22
N LEU A 2 9.23 15.23 -32.66
CA LEU A 2 8.37 16.21 -31.99
C LEU A 2 8.02 15.69 -30.59
N PRO A 3 7.93 16.56 -29.57
CA PRO A 3 7.56 16.12 -28.23
C PRO A 3 6.07 15.75 -28.21
N LEU A 4 5.77 14.46 -28.09
CA LEU A 4 4.40 13.91 -28.09
C LEU A 4 3.59 14.34 -26.85
N ILE A 5 4.26 14.48 -25.70
CA ILE A 5 3.63 14.82 -24.42
C ILE A 5 2.93 16.20 -24.46
N PRO A 6 3.57 17.31 -24.88
CA PRO A 6 2.90 18.61 -25.05
C PRO A 6 1.68 18.57 -25.97
N ILE A 7 1.74 17.78 -27.04
CA ILE A 7 0.65 17.66 -28.01
C ILE A 7 -0.50 16.86 -27.40
N ALA A 8 -0.21 15.73 -26.77
CA ALA A 8 -1.19 14.94 -26.02
C ALA A 8 -1.85 15.74 -24.89
N ILE A 9 -1.09 16.57 -24.17
CA ILE A 9 -1.62 17.50 -23.16
C ILE A 9 -2.60 18.49 -23.80
N SER A 10 -2.25 19.07 -24.95
CA SER A 10 -3.14 20.02 -25.64
C SER A 10 -4.44 19.38 -26.15
N LEU A 11 -4.36 18.13 -26.62
CA LEU A 11 -5.51 17.34 -27.05
C LEU A 11 -6.40 16.95 -25.85
N ALA A 12 -5.78 16.42 -24.79
CA ALA A 12 -6.48 16.03 -23.57
C ALA A 12 -7.13 17.23 -22.88
N ALA A 13 -6.43 18.36 -22.76
CA ALA A 13 -6.96 19.56 -22.11
C ALA A 13 -8.21 20.11 -22.81
N LYS A 14 -8.26 20.03 -24.15
CA LYS A 14 -9.40 20.54 -24.93
C LYS A 14 -10.54 19.54 -25.08
N PHE A 15 -10.23 18.27 -25.29
CA PHE A 15 -11.22 17.30 -25.74
C PHE A 15 -11.43 16.13 -24.79
N ALA A 16 -10.47 15.81 -23.90
CA ALA A 16 -10.54 14.65 -23.02
C ALA A 16 -9.90 14.94 -21.65
N PRO A 17 -10.46 15.85 -20.83
CA PRO A 17 -9.83 16.29 -19.59
C PRO A 17 -9.61 15.16 -18.57
N MET A 18 -10.40 14.08 -18.65
CA MET A 18 -10.26 12.92 -17.78
C MET A 18 -8.93 12.17 -17.96
N ILE A 19 -8.32 12.20 -19.15
CA ILE A 19 -7.03 11.53 -19.40
C ILE A 19 -5.83 12.43 -19.04
N LEU A 20 -6.06 13.73 -18.81
CA LEU A 20 -5.00 14.71 -18.55
C LEU A 20 -4.13 14.32 -17.35
N GLY A 21 -4.73 13.85 -16.25
CA GLY A 21 -3.97 13.41 -15.07
C GLY A 21 -3.04 12.22 -15.34
N LYS A 22 -3.37 11.37 -16.32
CA LYS A 22 -2.55 10.20 -16.69
C LYS A 22 -1.31 10.57 -17.51
N LEU A 23 -1.24 11.79 -18.05
CA LEU A 23 -0.10 12.32 -18.80
C LEU A 23 1.03 12.89 -17.93
N PHE A 24 0.88 12.85 -16.60
CA PHE A 24 1.90 13.33 -15.64
C PHE A 24 2.49 12.20 -14.78
N GLY A 25 2.13 10.94 -15.04
CA GLY A 25 2.56 9.77 -14.27
C GLY A 25 3.74 9.01 -14.88
N SER A 26 4.10 7.87 -14.28
CA SER A 26 5.16 6.99 -14.77
C SER A 26 4.87 6.33 -16.13
N LYS A 27 3.63 6.39 -16.61
CA LYS A 27 3.18 5.94 -17.94
C LYS A 27 2.83 7.13 -18.86
N ALA A 28 3.36 8.32 -18.59
CA ALA A 28 3.03 9.54 -19.32
C ALA A 28 3.36 9.44 -20.82
N GLU A 29 4.51 8.85 -21.15
CA GLU A 29 4.97 8.71 -22.54
C GLU A 29 4.08 7.74 -23.32
N ASP A 30 3.85 6.52 -22.81
CA ASP A 30 2.92 5.55 -23.41
C ASP A 30 1.50 6.10 -23.57
N THR A 31 1.03 6.90 -22.61
CA THR A 31 -0.30 7.52 -22.66
C THR A 31 -0.34 8.63 -23.70
N ALA A 32 0.73 9.42 -23.81
CA ALA A 32 0.84 10.48 -24.81
C ALA A 32 0.87 9.92 -26.23
N GLU A 33 1.63 8.85 -26.45
CA GLU A 33 1.67 8.13 -27.73
C GLU A 33 0.28 7.64 -28.13
N LYS A 34 -0.42 6.89 -27.26
CA LYS A 34 -1.79 6.40 -27.53
C LYS A 34 -2.79 7.51 -27.82
N VAL A 35 -2.69 8.65 -27.12
CA VAL A 35 -3.59 9.80 -27.34
C VAL A 35 -3.33 10.45 -28.71
N VAL A 36 -2.07 10.60 -29.11
CA VAL A 36 -1.70 11.13 -30.43
C VAL A 36 -2.11 10.16 -31.53
N ASP A 37 -1.88 8.85 -31.34
CA ASP A 37 -2.26 7.81 -32.31
C ASP A 37 -3.78 7.77 -32.53
N LEU A 38 -4.57 7.89 -31.46
CA LEU A 38 -6.03 7.98 -31.57
C LEU A 38 -6.47 9.22 -32.36
N ALA A 39 -5.86 10.37 -32.09
CA ALA A 39 -6.16 11.60 -32.82
C ALA A 39 -5.76 11.50 -34.29
N SER A 40 -4.60 10.93 -34.61
CA SER A 40 -4.15 10.67 -35.99
C SER A 40 -5.06 9.68 -36.71
N ALA A 41 -5.47 8.60 -36.07
CA ALA A 41 -6.36 7.60 -36.65
C ALA A 41 -7.75 8.18 -37.00
N ILE A 42 -8.26 9.10 -36.17
CA ILE A 42 -9.58 9.70 -36.36
C ILE A 42 -9.56 10.84 -37.38
N THR A 43 -8.50 11.65 -37.39
CA THR A 43 -8.38 12.80 -38.31
C THR A 43 -7.77 12.43 -39.66
N GLY A 44 -7.10 11.28 -39.77
CA GLY A 44 -6.31 10.89 -40.95
C GLY A 44 -5.05 11.75 -41.14
N GLU A 45 -4.70 12.59 -40.16
CA GLU A 45 -3.58 13.51 -40.25
C GLU A 45 -2.35 12.92 -39.57
N GLY A 46 -1.25 12.91 -40.32
CA GLY A 46 0.04 12.37 -39.87
C GLY A 46 0.90 13.40 -39.14
N ASP A 47 0.57 14.71 -39.24
CA ASP A 47 1.27 15.78 -38.52
C ASP A 47 0.62 16.03 -37.14
N PRO A 48 1.32 15.70 -36.03
CA PRO A 48 0.81 15.90 -34.68
C PRO A 48 0.42 17.35 -34.36
N SER A 49 1.02 18.32 -35.05
CA SER A 49 0.79 19.76 -34.84
C SER A 49 -0.58 20.21 -35.37
N LYS A 50 -1.13 19.49 -36.34
CA LYS A 50 -2.40 19.80 -37.02
C LYS A 50 -3.60 19.06 -36.42
N LEU A 51 -3.36 18.04 -35.60
CA LEU A 51 -4.41 17.22 -34.97
C LEU A 51 -5.42 18.07 -34.18
N VAL A 52 -4.93 19.02 -33.38
CA VAL A 52 -5.79 19.89 -32.56
C VAL A 52 -6.67 20.77 -33.45
N ALA A 53 -6.14 21.29 -34.56
CA ALA A 53 -6.90 22.12 -35.49
C ALA A 53 -7.95 21.29 -36.23
N ASN A 54 -7.58 20.12 -36.76
CA ASN A 54 -8.48 19.24 -37.50
C ASN A 54 -9.62 18.68 -36.62
N LEU A 55 -9.33 18.36 -35.36
CA LEU A 55 -10.39 17.98 -34.40
C LEU A 55 -11.35 19.12 -34.13
N ASN A 56 -10.85 20.36 -33.97
CA ASN A 56 -11.71 21.54 -33.77
C ASN A 56 -12.60 21.85 -34.99
N LEU A 57 -12.12 21.58 -36.20
CA LEU A 57 -12.87 21.85 -37.44
C LEU A 57 -14.01 20.87 -37.69
N SER A 58 -14.04 19.72 -37.00
CA SER A 58 -15.01 18.66 -37.24
C SER A 58 -15.65 18.18 -35.92
N PRO A 59 -16.89 18.62 -35.61
CA PRO A 59 -17.61 18.18 -34.42
C PRO A 59 -17.75 16.66 -34.32
N GLU A 60 -17.93 15.97 -35.45
CA GLU A 60 -18.01 14.50 -35.50
C GLU A 60 -16.69 13.83 -35.08
N ASN A 61 -15.54 14.35 -35.54
CA ASN A 61 -14.22 13.83 -35.15
C ASN A 61 -13.93 14.08 -33.67
N THR A 62 -14.39 15.20 -33.14
CA THR A 62 -14.29 15.50 -31.70
C THR A 62 -15.05 14.47 -30.86
N LEU A 63 -16.29 14.13 -31.24
CA LEU A 63 -17.08 13.11 -30.55
C LEU A 63 -16.42 11.72 -30.62
N ARG A 64 -15.96 11.30 -31.80
CA ARG A 64 -15.23 10.03 -31.95
C ARG A 64 -13.96 9.99 -31.11
N PHE A 65 -13.24 11.11 -31.00
CA PHE A 65 -12.05 11.20 -30.17
C PHE A 65 -12.39 11.10 -28.68
N GLN A 66 -13.48 11.72 -28.25
CA GLN A 66 -14.00 11.58 -26.88
C GLN A 66 -14.39 10.12 -26.56
N GLU A 67 -15.11 9.45 -27.44
CA GLU A 67 -15.49 8.04 -27.27
C GLU A 67 -14.26 7.12 -27.23
N ALA A 68 -13.28 7.36 -28.11
CA ALA A 68 -12.05 6.58 -28.14
C ALA A 68 -11.20 6.79 -26.88
N THR A 69 -11.07 8.03 -26.40
CA THR A 69 -10.34 8.34 -25.16
C THR A 69 -11.06 7.81 -23.90
N ASN A 70 -12.39 7.76 -23.91
CA ASN A 70 -13.17 7.10 -22.85
C ASN A 70 -12.92 5.60 -22.83
N THR A 71 -12.91 4.96 -24.01
CA THR A 71 -12.59 3.53 -24.15
C THR A 71 -11.18 3.21 -23.67
N LEU A 72 -10.19 4.03 -24.06
CA LEU A 72 -8.81 3.93 -23.59
C LEU A 72 -8.74 4.07 -22.06
N THR A 73 -9.47 5.04 -21.50
CA THR A 73 -9.51 5.26 -20.04
C THR A 73 -10.06 4.05 -19.30
N LEU A 74 -11.11 3.42 -19.84
CA LEU A 74 -11.73 2.21 -19.30
C LEU A 74 -10.77 1.01 -19.37
N GLN A 75 -10.07 0.82 -20.50
CA GLN A 75 -9.06 -0.24 -20.63
C GLN A 75 -7.93 -0.09 -19.60
N MET A 76 -7.39 1.13 -19.46
CA MET A 76 -6.36 1.41 -18.46
C MET A 76 -6.86 1.13 -17.03
N ALA A 77 -8.09 1.53 -16.71
CA ALA A 77 -8.68 1.26 -15.39
C ALA A 77 -8.86 -0.24 -15.12
N GLN A 78 -9.24 -1.03 -16.13
CA GLN A 78 -9.33 -2.48 -16.02
C GLN A 78 -7.96 -3.14 -15.83
N GLU A 79 -6.93 -2.69 -16.54
CA GLU A 79 -5.56 -3.16 -16.34
C GLU A 79 -5.03 -2.84 -14.95
N ASP A 80 -5.25 -1.62 -14.47
CA ASP A 80 -4.86 -1.21 -13.13
C ASP A 80 -5.62 -2.02 -12.06
N SER A 81 -6.92 -2.28 -12.26
CA SER A 81 -7.71 -3.15 -11.39
C SER A 81 -7.17 -4.58 -11.34
N LYS A 82 -6.82 -5.17 -12.51
CA LYS A 82 -6.19 -6.50 -12.58
C LYS A 82 -4.84 -6.52 -11.86
N ARG A 83 -4.01 -5.49 -12.06
CA ARG A 83 -2.71 -5.37 -11.38
C ARG A 83 -2.90 -5.27 -9.87
N LEU A 84 -3.83 -4.45 -9.40
CA LEU A 84 -4.15 -4.30 -7.99
C LEU A 84 -4.69 -5.61 -7.39
N ALA A 85 -5.50 -6.36 -8.14
CA ALA A 85 -5.98 -7.67 -7.70
C ALA A 85 -4.83 -8.66 -7.52
N VAL A 86 -3.87 -8.71 -8.45
CA VAL A 86 -2.67 -9.57 -8.34
C VAL A 86 -1.78 -9.14 -7.16
N VAL A 87 -1.56 -7.84 -6.99
CA VAL A 87 -0.79 -7.30 -5.86
C VAL A 87 -1.46 -7.65 -4.54
N ASN A 88 -2.79 -7.48 -4.43
CA ASN A 88 -3.54 -7.82 -3.24
C ASN A 88 -3.51 -9.33 -2.96
N ALA A 89 -3.69 -10.18 -3.97
CA ALA A 89 -3.57 -11.63 -3.84
C ALA A 89 -2.18 -12.04 -3.33
N THR A 90 -1.11 -11.42 -3.85
CA THR A 90 0.27 -11.65 -3.40
C THR A 90 0.47 -11.18 -1.97
N MET A 91 -0.02 -9.98 -1.63
CA MET A 91 0.07 -9.41 -0.28
C MET A 91 -0.69 -10.25 0.75
N GLN A 92 -1.85 -10.79 0.38
CA GLN A 92 -2.60 -11.72 1.23
C GLN A 92 -1.83 -13.03 1.42
N SER A 93 -1.27 -13.60 0.34
CA SER A 93 -0.42 -14.79 0.44
C SER A 93 0.79 -14.57 1.34
N GLU A 94 1.49 -13.43 1.19
CA GLU A 94 2.62 -13.05 2.04
C GLU A 94 2.20 -12.85 3.50
N SER A 95 1.09 -12.15 3.75
CA SER A 95 0.52 -11.94 5.08
C SER A 95 0.20 -13.27 5.78
N MET A 96 -0.35 -14.24 5.04
CA MET A 96 -0.67 -15.57 5.53
C MET A 96 0.59 -16.45 5.74
N SER A 97 1.63 -16.23 4.93
CA SER A 97 2.90 -16.96 5.01
C SER A 97 3.76 -16.62 6.23
N GLY A 98 3.36 -15.63 7.04
CA GLY A 98 4.06 -15.24 8.26
C GLY A 98 4.52 -16.47 9.05
N SER A 99 5.81 -16.58 9.31
CA SER A 99 6.35 -17.75 10.00
C SER A 99 5.76 -17.82 11.40
N TRP A 100 5.43 -19.01 11.88
CA TRP A 100 4.92 -19.21 13.24
C TRP A 100 5.84 -18.57 14.28
N MET A 101 7.16 -18.58 14.02
CA MET A 101 8.18 -17.91 14.82
C MET A 101 7.92 -16.40 14.93
N GLN A 102 7.58 -15.72 13.83
CA GLN A 102 7.27 -14.29 13.84
C GLN A 102 5.94 -13.96 14.54
N ARG A 103 4.98 -14.89 14.57
CA ARG A 103 3.72 -14.71 15.35
C ARG A 103 3.88 -15.06 16.82
N ALA A 104 4.67 -16.09 17.13
CA ALA A 104 4.79 -16.68 18.46
C ALA A 104 5.86 -16.00 19.32
N TRP A 105 6.88 -15.34 18.74
CA TRP A 105 7.98 -14.78 19.54
C TRP A 105 7.51 -13.74 20.56
N ARG A 106 6.52 -12.90 20.23
CA ARG A 106 6.00 -11.87 21.15
C ARG A 106 5.32 -12.49 22.37
N PRO A 107 4.29 -13.35 22.24
CA PRO A 107 3.69 -14.00 23.40
C PRO A 107 4.70 -14.88 24.15
N PHE A 108 5.58 -15.58 23.44
CA PHE A 108 6.66 -16.35 24.06
C PHE A 108 7.54 -15.48 24.97
N ASN A 109 8.01 -14.33 24.48
CA ASN A 109 8.83 -13.40 25.27
C ASN A 109 8.06 -12.79 26.44
N GLY A 110 6.75 -12.51 26.28
CA GLY A 110 5.92 -12.02 27.38
C GLY A 110 5.80 -13.03 28.52
N PHE A 111 5.57 -14.31 28.18
CA PHE A 111 5.54 -15.38 29.18
C PHE A 111 6.91 -15.60 29.81
N LEU A 112 7.98 -15.62 29.02
CA LEU A 112 9.33 -15.82 29.53
C LEU A 112 9.76 -14.67 30.44
N PHE A 113 9.40 -13.42 30.13
CA PHE A 113 9.67 -12.26 30.98
C PHE A 113 8.97 -12.39 32.35
N GLY A 114 7.67 -12.70 32.36
CA GLY A 114 6.93 -12.92 33.61
C GLY A 114 7.45 -14.11 34.41
N LEU A 115 7.78 -15.21 33.73
CA LEU A 115 8.36 -16.40 34.35
C LEU A 115 9.74 -16.09 34.95
N THR A 116 10.57 -15.31 34.27
CA THR A 116 11.91 -14.93 34.75
C THR A 116 11.82 -14.11 36.04
N ILE A 117 10.97 -13.08 36.08
CA ILE A 117 10.75 -12.27 37.29
C ILE A 117 10.24 -13.14 38.44
N TRP A 118 9.26 -14.02 38.16
CA TRP A 118 8.72 -14.91 39.18
C TRP A 118 9.77 -15.89 39.70
N CYS A 119 10.60 -16.44 38.82
CA CYS A 119 11.69 -17.33 39.22
C CYS A 119 12.73 -16.60 40.07
N ASP A 120 13.20 -15.45 39.59
CA ASP A 120 14.29 -14.65 40.17
C ASP A 120 13.94 -14.10 41.57
N TYR A 121 12.73 -13.56 41.74
CA TYR A 121 12.33 -12.89 42.98
C TYR A 121 11.50 -13.75 43.94
N PHE A 122 10.92 -14.86 43.47
CA PHE A 122 10.00 -15.65 44.28
C PHE A 122 10.39 -17.12 44.36
N LEU A 123 10.41 -17.84 43.24
CA LEU A 123 10.62 -19.30 43.26
C LEU A 123 11.98 -19.66 43.87
N PHE A 124 13.07 -19.05 43.40
CA PHE A 124 14.41 -19.41 43.88
C PHE A 124 14.60 -19.05 45.36
N GLN A 125 14.01 -17.95 45.82
CA GLN A 125 14.05 -17.56 47.23
C GLN A 125 13.27 -18.52 48.14
N VAL A 126 12.11 -19.00 47.69
CA VAL A 126 11.36 -20.03 48.42
C VAL A 126 12.14 -21.35 48.46
N LEU A 127 12.78 -21.73 47.36
CA LEU A 127 13.55 -22.99 47.29
C LEU A 127 14.81 -22.97 48.16
N THR A 128 15.58 -21.88 48.16
CA THR A 128 16.75 -21.75 49.05
C THR A 128 16.33 -21.75 50.51
N ALA A 129 15.28 -21.03 50.87
CA ALA A 129 14.75 -21.01 52.24
C ALA A 129 14.19 -22.38 52.69
N ALA A 130 13.42 -23.06 51.84
CA ALA A 130 12.77 -24.32 52.18
C ALA A 130 13.75 -25.50 52.24
N PHE A 131 14.74 -25.53 51.34
CA PHE A 131 15.66 -26.66 51.21
C PHE A 131 17.06 -26.38 51.79
N LYS A 132 17.28 -25.20 52.37
CA LYS A 132 18.59 -24.74 52.89
C LYS A 132 19.72 -24.90 51.85
N ILE A 133 19.38 -24.73 50.58
CA ILE A 133 20.35 -24.79 49.49
C ILE A 133 21.06 -23.44 49.46
N ASP A 134 22.37 -23.45 49.66
CA ASP A 134 23.21 -22.27 49.52
C ASP A 134 23.46 -22.05 48.03
N MET A 135 22.46 -21.48 47.34
CA MET A 135 22.64 -20.97 45.98
C MET A 135 22.97 -19.50 46.06
N ASP A 136 24.08 -19.10 45.44
CA ASP A 136 24.33 -17.71 45.12
C ASP A 136 23.32 -17.29 44.03
N ILE A 137 22.18 -16.74 44.46
CA ILE A 137 21.14 -16.25 43.55
C ILE A 137 21.62 -14.93 42.97
N SER A 138 22.39 -15.02 41.88
CA SER A 138 22.70 -13.86 41.05
C SER A 138 21.43 -13.39 40.35
N HIS A 139 20.86 -12.29 40.85
CA HIS A 139 19.71 -11.66 40.23
C HIS A 139 20.02 -11.18 38.82
N VAL A 140 19.03 -11.26 37.94
CA VAL A 140 19.16 -10.70 36.60
C VAL A 140 19.36 -9.18 36.74
N PRO A 141 20.42 -8.58 36.17
CA PRO A 141 20.69 -7.16 36.34
C PRO A 141 19.53 -6.29 35.85
N MET A 142 19.19 -5.25 36.62
CA MET A 142 18.11 -4.30 36.28
C MET A 142 18.15 -3.77 34.82
N PRO A 143 19.31 -3.44 34.22
CA PRO A 143 19.36 -3.00 32.83
C PRO A 143 18.76 -4.01 31.84
N VAL A 144 18.87 -5.31 32.12
CA VAL A 144 18.30 -6.37 31.27
C VAL A 144 16.77 -6.33 31.33
N TYR A 145 16.19 -6.16 32.53
CA TYR A 145 14.74 -6.02 32.69
C TYR A 145 14.20 -4.75 32.01
N LEU A 146 14.92 -3.64 32.11
CA LEU A 146 14.54 -2.38 31.45
C LEU A 146 14.56 -2.50 29.92
N LEU A 147 15.62 -3.08 29.36
CA LEU A 147 15.72 -3.32 27.91
C LEU A 147 14.60 -4.24 27.42
N TRP A 148 14.37 -5.36 28.12
CA TRP A 148 13.36 -6.33 27.72
C TRP A 148 11.93 -5.76 27.83
N SER A 149 11.61 -5.08 28.93
CA SER A 149 10.31 -4.43 29.12
C SER A 149 10.07 -3.30 28.12
N THR A 150 11.11 -2.58 27.69
CA THR A 150 11.00 -1.56 26.64
C THR A 150 10.62 -2.20 25.29
N VAL A 151 11.29 -3.28 24.90
CA VAL A 151 10.96 -4.01 23.66
C VAL A 151 9.52 -4.54 23.72
N LEU A 152 9.12 -5.15 24.83
CA LEU A 152 7.75 -5.63 25.03
C LEU A 152 6.73 -4.48 24.99
N GLY A 153 7.03 -3.35 25.63
CA GLY A 153 6.18 -2.16 25.66
C GLY A 153 5.94 -1.57 24.27
N VAL A 154 6.99 -1.39 23.47
CA VAL A 154 6.88 -0.88 22.08
C VAL A 154 6.05 -1.83 21.22
N THR A 155 6.25 -3.15 21.36
CA THR A 155 5.48 -4.14 20.58
C THR A 155 4.01 -4.21 20.99
N ALA A 156 3.70 -4.04 22.28
CA ALA A 156 2.31 -3.96 22.76
C ALA A 156 1.61 -2.69 22.25
N TYR A 157 2.30 -1.55 22.31
CA TYR A 157 1.76 -0.26 21.86
C TYR A 157 1.46 -0.23 20.36
N THR A 158 2.41 -0.67 19.54
CA THR A 158 2.25 -0.74 18.07
C THR A 158 1.08 -1.65 17.68
N ARG A 159 0.93 -2.79 18.35
CA ARG A 159 -0.22 -3.69 18.12
C ARG A 159 -1.56 -3.10 18.58
N GLY A 160 -1.54 -2.28 19.62
CA GLY A 160 -2.70 -1.48 20.03
C GLY A 160 -3.17 -0.57 18.90
N LYS A 161 -2.24 0.17 18.28
CA LYS A 161 -2.53 1.02 17.11
C LYS A 161 -3.05 0.23 15.91
N GLU A 162 -2.45 -0.91 15.59
CA GLU A 162 -2.92 -1.78 14.51
C GLU A 162 -4.38 -2.23 14.71
N LYS A 163 -4.75 -2.61 15.95
CA LYS A 163 -6.13 -3.00 16.27
C LYS A 163 -7.09 -1.82 16.12
N ILE A 164 -6.72 -0.64 16.61
CA ILE A 164 -7.53 0.58 16.49
C ILE A 164 -7.75 0.94 15.02
N ALA A 165 -6.70 0.88 14.18
CA ALA A 165 -6.81 1.17 12.75
C ALA A 165 -7.76 0.20 12.03
N LYS A 166 -7.69 -1.10 12.34
CA LYS A 166 -8.61 -2.10 11.79
C LYS A 166 -10.06 -1.86 12.20
N THR A 167 -10.31 -1.53 13.47
CA THR A 167 -11.67 -1.22 13.95
C THR A 167 -12.21 0.08 13.33
N GLY A 168 -11.36 1.11 13.18
CA GLY A 168 -11.72 2.36 12.52
C GLY A 168 -12.14 2.17 11.06
N SER A 169 -11.42 1.32 10.31
CA SER A 169 -11.81 0.98 8.93
C SER A 169 -13.13 0.21 8.84
N LEU A 170 -13.45 -0.60 9.85
CA LEU A 170 -14.72 -1.35 9.91
C LEU A 170 -15.91 -0.42 10.22
N GLY A 171 -15.72 0.56 11.11
CA GLY A 171 -16.73 1.57 11.41
C GLY A 171 -17.08 2.44 10.20
N SER A 172 -16.09 2.82 9.39
CA SER A 172 -16.34 3.57 8.15
C SER A 172 -17.08 2.76 7.09
N ILE A 173 -16.89 1.43 7.05
CA ILE A 173 -17.58 0.54 6.12
C ILE A 173 -19.05 0.36 6.53
N LEU A 174 -19.32 0.19 7.83
CA LEU A 174 -20.70 0.04 8.33
C LEU A 174 -21.55 1.30 8.09
N ASN A 175 -20.97 2.49 8.22
CA ASN A 175 -21.65 3.75 7.94
C ASN A 175 -21.97 3.99 6.45
N LEU A 176 -21.41 3.20 5.53
CA LEU A 176 -21.76 3.26 4.11
C LEU A 176 -23.00 2.41 3.78
N PHE A 177 -23.45 1.57 4.70
CA PHE A 177 -24.59 0.65 4.53
C PHE A 177 -25.81 1.04 5.38
N THR A 178 -25.79 2.22 6.03
CA THR A 178 -26.89 2.82 6.79
C THR A 178 -27.16 4.22 6.27
#